data_AF-A0A2D9CDC9-F1
#
_entry.id   AF-A0A2D9CDC9-F1
#
_cell.length_a   1.000
_cell.length_b   1.000
_cell.length_c   1.000
_cell.angle_alpha   90.00
_cell.angle_beta   90.00
_cell.angle_gamma   90.00
#
_symmetry.space_group_name_H-M   'P 1'
#
loop_
_entity.id
_entity.type
_entity.pdbx_description
1 polymer ?
#
loop_
_entity_poly.entity_id
_entity_poly.type
_entity_poly.pdbx_seq_one_letter_code
_entity_poly.pdbx_strand_id
1 'polypeptide(L)'
;MPTCLIDPNIERKVMSGFKFPLGVYPVEAMTPRIGYTAEFEPEDVAEDMGDWEAWPDQYVFDIVVPADRVEPLWQQLFAMMPGRVFPIIDYIGHDAYREIDPYMAYEPIGKEKVTNALRQYRPFFFEDGMVGFGAVSEEPFFYIFVDEHKITTVRVEPEYRARVERLLEAFEIPEIQEPAGADAAAHEHRSILITSTDRPDLISGDEILERMRDSWRLVLNVDPDTNVDDEAQPLGITPWQCLARFSTDQIPHEQYAHVVLTADCLRRAEELTQDTVIKRANPDGDWFDVMVISANRMTNDQANDLLTNTLKSKPIPKNALEEETVLKFRVSDPVSGSD
;
A
#
# COMPACT_ATOMS: atom_id res chain seq x y z
N MET A 1 11.46 16.03 -11.99
CA MET A 1 10.32 15.20 -11.57
C MET A 1 10.65 14.65 -10.20
N PRO A 2 9.71 14.66 -9.25
CA PRO A 2 9.93 14.07 -7.94
C PRO A 2 10.31 12.59 -8.06
N THR A 3 11.16 12.13 -7.17
CA THR A 3 11.76 10.78 -7.20
C THR A 3 11.91 10.28 -5.77
N CYS A 4 12.33 9.03 -5.60
CA CYS A 4 12.77 8.53 -4.32
C CYS A 4 14.22 8.05 -4.39
N LEU A 5 14.86 7.96 -3.23
CA LEU A 5 16.26 7.53 -3.09
C LEU A 5 16.39 6.65 -1.85
N ILE A 6 17.17 5.57 -1.98
CA ILE A 6 17.52 4.69 -0.87
C ILE A 6 18.43 5.44 0.10
N ASP A 7 18.21 5.29 1.40
CA ASP A 7 19.16 5.74 2.42
C ASP A 7 20.49 4.98 2.26
N PRO A 8 21.60 5.67 1.92
CA PRO A 8 22.88 5.02 1.67
C PRO A 8 23.48 4.34 2.90
N ASN A 9 22.96 4.60 4.10
CA ASN A 9 23.39 3.95 5.34
C ASN A 9 22.76 2.57 5.54
N ILE A 10 21.78 2.19 4.71
CA ILE A 10 21.12 0.89 4.80
C ILE A 10 21.97 -0.17 4.11
N GLU A 11 22.40 -1.16 4.89
CA GLU A 11 23.15 -2.31 4.39
C GLU A 11 22.21 -3.48 4.04
N ARG A 12 22.49 -4.13 2.91
CA ARG A 12 21.75 -5.32 2.49
C ARG A 12 22.19 -6.55 3.28
N LYS A 13 21.22 -7.27 3.84
CA LYS A 13 21.48 -8.58 4.43
C LYS A 13 21.69 -9.63 3.35
N VAL A 14 22.78 -10.41 3.49
CA VAL A 14 23.11 -11.53 2.59
C VAL A 14 23.33 -12.78 3.42
N MET A 15 22.65 -13.88 3.08
CA MET A 15 22.80 -15.18 3.74
C MET A 15 23.00 -16.27 2.68
N SER A 16 24.11 -17.00 2.76
CA SER A 16 24.45 -18.07 1.80
C SER A 16 24.39 -17.63 0.32
N GLY A 17 24.75 -16.38 0.03
CA GLY A 17 24.70 -15.80 -1.31
C GLY A 17 23.32 -15.26 -1.74
N PHE A 18 22.26 -15.52 -0.97
CA PHE A 18 20.94 -14.93 -1.16
C PHE A 18 20.92 -13.49 -0.64
N LYS A 19 20.47 -12.57 -1.49
CA LYS A 19 20.33 -11.14 -1.19
C LYS A 19 18.89 -10.85 -0.81
N PHE A 20 18.65 -10.49 0.44
CA PHE A 20 17.33 -10.04 0.87
C PHE A 20 17.05 -8.61 0.36
N PRO A 21 15.77 -8.21 0.23
CA PRO A 21 15.41 -6.81 0.00
C PRO A 21 16.01 -5.90 1.08
N LEU A 22 16.16 -4.61 0.79
CA LEU A 22 16.72 -3.68 1.78
C LEU A 22 15.75 -3.40 2.94
N GLY A 23 14.45 -3.35 2.65
CA GLY A 23 13.41 -2.99 3.61
C GLY A 23 12.81 -4.16 4.37
N VAL A 24 13.13 -5.40 4.01
CA VAL A 24 12.64 -6.59 4.70
C VAL A 24 13.70 -7.68 4.74
N TYR A 25 13.94 -8.22 5.94
CA TYR A 25 14.94 -9.25 6.15
C TYR A 25 14.62 -10.08 7.40
N PRO A 26 15.02 -11.36 7.44
CA PRO A 26 14.82 -12.19 8.62
C PRO A 26 15.69 -11.68 9.78
N VAL A 27 15.17 -11.62 11.00
CA VAL A 27 15.93 -11.33 12.23
C VAL A 27 16.42 -12.60 12.92
N GLU A 28 15.80 -13.73 12.62
CA GLU A 28 16.20 -15.05 13.11
C GLU A 28 17.07 -15.81 12.10
N ALA A 29 17.70 -16.90 12.58
CA ALA A 29 18.50 -17.76 11.72
C ALA A 29 17.59 -18.59 10.81
N MET A 30 17.81 -18.47 9.51
CA MET A 30 17.09 -19.24 8.50
C MET A 30 18.00 -19.55 7.30
N THR A 31 17.59 -20.50 6.45
CA THR A 31 18.29 -20.83 5.21
C THR A 31 17.40 -20.49 4.03
N PRO A 32 17.73 -19.47 3.23
CA PRO A 32 16.92 -19.09 2.09
C PRO A 32 17.03 -20.17 1.00
N ARG A 33 15.90 -20.44 0.33
CA ARG A 33 15.78 -21.45 -0.72
C ARG A 33 15.11 -20.83 -1.94
N ILE A 34 15.90 -20.63 -2.98
CA ILE A 34 15.44 -20.16 -4.29
C ILE A 34 14.66 -21.27 -4.96
N GLY A 35 13.46 -20.96 -5.44
CA GLY A 35 12.63 -21.90 -6.18
C GLY A 35 11.20 -21.43 -6.26
N TYR A 36 10.33 -22.28 -6.79
CA TYR A 36 8.89 -22.02 -6.82
C TYR A 36 8.08 -23.25 -6.43
N THR A 37 6.87 -23.02 -5.93
CA THR A 37 5.77 -24.01 -5.87
C THR A 37 4.80 -23.74 -7.02
N ALA A 38 4.06 -24.77 -7.44
CA ALA A 38 3.00 -24.63 -8.43
C ALA A 38 1.80 -25.49 -8.02
N GLU A 39 0.70 -24.85 -7.67
CA GLU A 39 -0.51 -25.52 -7.17
C GLU A 39 -1.70 -25.21 -8.08
N PHE A 40 -2.58 -26.18 -8.26
CA PHE A 40 -3.83 -25.98 -9.01
C PHE A 40 -4.95 -25.65 -8.03
N GLU A 41 -5.60 -24.52 -8.24
CA GLU A 41 -6.80 -24.11 -7.51
C GLU A 41 -7.99 -24.20 -8.48
N PRO A 42 -9.01 -25.03 -8.17
CA PRO A 42 -10.22 -25.09 -8.98
C PRO A 42 -11.05 -23.81 -8.83
N GLU A 43 -11.90 -23.53 -9.82
CA GLU A 43 -12.84 -22.40 -9.77
C GLU A 43 -13.64 -22.36 -8.45
N ASP A 44 -13.63 -21.19 -7.81
CA ASP A 44 -14.41 -20.97 -6.60
C ASP A 44 -15.89 -20.80 -6.96
N VAL A 45 -16.72 -21.76 -6.58
CA VAL A 45 -18.18 -21.64 -6.71
C VAL A 45 -18.67 -20.71 -5.60
N ALA A 46 -18.71 -19.41 -5.90
CA ALA A 46 -19.15 -18.35 -5.01
C ALA A 46 -20.57 -18.58 -4.45
N GLU A 47 -20.70 -19.24 -3.30
CA GLU A 47 -21.94 -19.21 -2.49
C GLU A 47 -21.87 -18.15 -1.37
N ASP A 48 -20.67 -17.70 -0.94
CA ASP A 48 -20.50 -16.79 0.21
C ASP A 48 -19.68 -15.50 -0.06
N MET A 49 -18.97 -15.39 -1.19
CA MET A 49 -18.28 -14.16 -1.61
C MET A 49 -19.00 -13.63 -2.84
N GLY A 50 -19.44 -12.37 -2.87
CA GLY A 50 -20.23 -11.83 -3.98
C GLY A 50 -19.59 -12.08 -5.36
N ASP A 51 -20.40 -12.03 -6.43
CA ASP A 51 -20.07 -12.37 -7.84
C ASP A 51 -18.74 -11.81 -8.43
N TRP A 52 -18.01 -10.95 -7.71
CA TRP A 52 -16.77 -10.28 -8.11
C TRP A 52 -15.49 -10.95 -7.60
N GLU A 53 -15.58 -11.96 -6.71
CA GLU A 53 -14.41 -12.67 -6.14
C GLU A 53 -14.30 -14.13 -6.57
N ALA A 54 -15.12 -14.58 -7.52
CA ALA A 54 -15.00 -15.93 -8.07
C ALA A 54 -13.77 -16.00 -8.99
N TRP A 55 -12.73 -16.71 -8.57
CA TRP A 55 -11.55 -16.97 -9.38
C TRP A 55 -11.79 -18.15 -10.33
N PRO A 56 -11.32 -18.09 -11.59
CA PRO A 56 -11.39 -19.22 -12.50
C PRO A 56 -10.46 -20.36 -12.05
N ASP A 57 -10.58 -21.53 -12.68
CA ASP A 57 -9.53 -22.56 -12.61
C ASP A 57 -8.16 -21.91 -12.87
N GLN A 58 -7.22 -22.09 -11.94
CA GLN A 58 -5.94 -21.39 -11.98
C GLN A 58 -4.79 -22.24 -11.47
N TYR A 59 -3.59 -21.91 -11.95
CA TYR A 59 -2.34 -22.31 -11.30
C TYR A 59 -1.79 -21.14 -10.51
N VAL A 60 -1.45 -21.39 -9.25
CA VAL A 60 -0.78 -20.44 -8.36
C VAL A 60 0.69 -20.84 -8.26
N PHE A 61 1.56 -19.88 -8.56
CA PHE A 61 3.00 -20.02 -8.42
C PHE A 61 3.51 -19.05 -7.35
N ASP A 62 4.14 -19.56 -6.30
CA ASP A 62 4.87 -18.73 -5.35
C ASP A 62 6.36 -18.86 -5.59
N ILE A 63 6.99 -17.73 -5.93
CA ILE A 63 8.35 -17.70 -6.49
C ILE A 63 9.25 -16.91 -5.57
N VAL A 64 10.27 -17.58 -5.03
CA VAL A 64 11.30 -16.98 -4.19
C VAL A 64 12.59 -16.82 -4.99
N VAL A 65 13.04 -15.58 -5.13
CA VAL A 65 14.32 -15.23 -5.74
C VAL A 65 15.05 -14.16 -4.92
N PRO A 66 16.39 -14.04 -5.04
CA PRO A 66 17.11 -12.92 -4.45
C PRO A 66 16.59 -11.57 -4.98
N ALA A 67 16.67 -10.52 -4.17
CA ALA A 67 16.13 -9.20 -4.46
C ALA A 67 16.58 -8.62 -5.82
N ASP A 68 17.84 -8.86 -6.22
CA ASP A 68 18.37 -8.40 -7.51
C ASP A 68 17.82 -9.14 -8.73
N ARG A 69 17.00 -10.18 -8.52
CA ARG A 69 16.32 -10.95 -9.56
C ARG A 69 14.80 -10.69 -9.62
N VAL A 70 14.22 -10.07 -8.60
CA VAL A 70 12.77 -9.78 -8.53
C VAL A 70 12.33 -8.90 -9.68
N GLU A 71 13.01 -7.78 -9.92
CA GLU A 71 12.61 -6.84 -10.98
C GLU A 71 12.72 -7.44 -12.40
N PRO A 72 13.83 -8.08 -12.81
CA PRO A 72 13.89 -8.75 -14.10
C PRO A 72 12.80 -9.82 -14.27
N LEU A 73 12.51 -10.59 -13.21
CA LEU A 73 11.44 -11.60 -13.24
C LEU A 73 10.08 -10.93 -13.44
N TRP A 74 9.77 -9.91 -12.63
CA TRP A 74 8.53 -9.14 -12.72
C TRP A 74 8.34 -8.55 -14.11
N GLN A 75 9.39 -7.99 -14.73
CA GLN A 75 9.30 -7.43 -16.08
C GLN A 75 8.93 -8.47 -17.14
N GLN A 76 9.48 -9.69 -17.05
CA GLN A 76 9.17 -10.77 -17.99
C GLN A 76 7.76 -11.33 -17.75
N LEU A 77 7.34 -11.49 -16.50
CA LEU A 77 5.98 -11.88 -16.14
C LEU A 77 4.98 -10.84 -16.65
N PHE A 78 5.19 -9.57 -16.31
CA PHE A 78 4.32 -8.46 -16.70
C PHE A 78 4.23 -8.31 -18.21
N ALA A 79 5.31 -8.61 -18.95
CA ALA A 79 5.29 -8.62 -20.41
C ALA A 79 4.29 -9.62 -21.01
N MET A 80 3.92 -10.68 -20.29
CA MET A 80 2.91 -11.66 -20.73
C MET A 80 1.47 -11.15 -20.60
N MET A 81 1.21 -10.18 -19.71
CA MET A 81 -0.12 -9.58 -19.51
C MET A 81 -0.56 -8.73 -20.72
N PRO A 82 -1.88 -8.60 -20.96
CA PRO A 82 -2.42 -7.75 -22.02
C PRO A 82 -2.15 -6.26 -21.78
N GLY A 83 -2.35 -5.43 -22.80
CA GLY A 83 -1.97 -4.00 -22.79
C GLY A 83 -2.62 -3.14 -21.69
N ARG A 84 -3.69 -3.62 -21.07
CA ARG A 84 -4.38 -2.95 -19.95
C ARG A 84 -4.53 -3.90 -18.78
N VAL A 85 -4.35 -3.37 -17.58
CA VAL A 85 -4.32 -4.14 -16.33
C VAL A 85 -4.94 -3.34 -15.18
N PHE A 86 -5.40 -4.03 -14.15
CA PHE A 86 -5.83 -3.48 -12.87
C PHE A 86 -4.65 -3.54 -11.90
N PRO A 87 -3.93 -2.42 -11.66
CA PRO A 87 -2.83 -2.40 -10.70
C PRO A 87 -3.33 -2.58 -9.27
N ILE A 88 -2.45 -3.18 -8.45
CA ILE A 88 -2.65 -3.39 -7.02
C ILE A 88 -1.43 -2.80 -6.29
N ILE A 89 -1.67 -2.17 -5.14
CA ILE A 89 -0.65 -1.84 -4.16
C ILE A 89 -1.16 -2.27 -2.79
N ASP A 90 -0.39 -3.08 -2.08
CA ASP A 90 -0.59 -3.30 -0.66
C ASP A 90 0.45 -2.46 0.08
N TYR A 91 0.04 -1.72 1.10
CA TYR A 91 0.93 -0.82 1.80
C TYR A 91 0.79 -1.01 3.30
N ILE A 92 1.91 -1.23 3.99
CA ILE A 92 1.95 -1.25 5.45
C ILE A 92 1.79 0.19 5.91
N GLY A 93 0.55 0.55 6.22
CA GLY A 93 0.14 1.90 6.53
C GLY A 93 0.40 2.28 7.98
N HIS A 94 -0.33 3.29 8.44
CA HIS A 94 -0.25 3.81 9.81
C HIS A 94 -1.51 3.51 10.63
N ASP A 95 -2.38 2.62 10.14
CA ASP A 95 -3.59 2.22 10.85
C ASP A 95 -3.25 1.33 12.05
N ALA A 96 -3.84 1.63 13.21
CA ALA A 96 -3.53 0.92 14.44
C ALA A 96 -4.16 -0.48 14.54
N TYR A 97 -5.12 -0.81 13.68
CA TYR A 97 -5.94 -2.02 13.75
C TYR A 97 -5.99 -2.78 12.41
N ARG A 98 -5.17 -2.34 11.44
CA ARG A 98 -4.99 -3.01 10.15
C ARG A 98 -3.53 -2.94 9.77
N GLU A 99 -2.91 -4.10 9.57
CA GLU A 99 -1.50 -4.19 9.18
C GLU A 99 -1.25 -3.71 7.74
N ILE A 100 -2.11 -4.12 6.80
CA ILE A 100 -1.95 -3.87 5.36
C ILE A 100 -3.15 -3.10 4.82
N ASP A 101 -2.88 -2.00 4.12
CA ASP A 101 -3.87 -1.26 3.34
C ASP A 101 -3.86 -1.76 1.88
N PRO A 102 -4.89 -2.51 1.43
CA PRO A 102 -4.97 -2.97 0.06
C PRO A 102 -5.57 -1.88 -0.85
N TYR A 103 -4.86 -1.51 -1.91
CA TYR A 103 -5.30 -0.54 -2.90
C TYR A 103 -5.41 -1.19 -4.27
N MET A 104 -6.58 -1.09 -4.90
CA MET A 104 -6.82 -1.66 -6.23
C MET A 104 -7.49 -0.65 -7.15
N ALA A 105 -7.18 -0.72 -8.44
CA ALA A 105 -7.95 0.00 -9.45
C ALA A 105 -9.19 -0.81 -9.86
N TYR A 106 -10.35 -0.16 -9.95
CA TYR A 106 -11.57 -0.77 -10.49
C TYR A 106 -11.76 -0.55 -12.00
N GLU A 107 -10.84 0.19 -12.63
CA GLU A 107 -10.79 0.34 -14.09
C GLU A 107 -9.38 0.04 -14.60
N PRO A 108 -9.24 -0.71 -15.71
CA PRO A 108 -7.92 -1.12 -16.15
C PRO A 108 -7.19 0.05 -16.81
N ILE A 109 -5.93 0.25 -16.46
CA ILE A 109 -5.05 1.26 -17.03
C ILE A 109 -4.04 0.65 -18.01
N GLY A 110 -3.47 1.47 -18.91
CA GLY A 110 -2.41 0.99 -19.81
C GLY A 110 -1.15 0.57 -19.05
N LYS A 111 -0.54 -0.56 -19.46
CA LYS A 111 0.70 -1.09 -18.85
C LYS A 111 1.83 -0.08 -18.78
N GLU A 112 1.89 0.85 -19.73
CA GLU A 112 2.93 1.89 -19.77
C GLU A 112 2.89 2.79 -18.54
N LYS A 113 1.71 3.06 -17.97
CA LYS A 113 1.58 3.85 -16.73
C LYS A 113 2.20 3.13 -15.54
N VAL A 114 1.98 1.81 -15.43
CA VAL A 114 2.57 0.96 -14.39
C VAL A 114 4.09 0.93 -14.57
N THR A 115 4.57 0.56 -15.75
CA THR A 115 6.01 0.48 -16.05
C THR A 115 6.74 1.81 -15.82
N ASN A 116 6.12 2.95 -16.17
CA ASN A 116 6.71 4.26 -15.95
C ASN A 116 6.88 4.58 -14.46
N ALA A 117 5.87 4.30 -13.65
CA ALA A 117 5.92 4.53 -12.21
C ALA A 117 6.91 3.59 -11.51
N LEU A 118 6.93 2.29 -11.86
CA LEU A 118 7.92 1.35 -11.33
C LEU A 118 9.35 1.76 -11.67
N ARG A 119 9.59 2.31 -12.87
CA ARG A 119 10.90 2.84 -13.23
C ARG A 119 11.25 4.10 -12.43
N GLN A 120 10.28 4.98 -12.22
CA GLN A 120 10.48 6.26 -11.54
C GLN A 120 10.73 6.07 -10.03
N TYR A 121 9.97 5.16 -9.40
CA TYR A 121 10.03 4.89 -7.96
C TYR A 121 10.59 3.49 -7.69
N ARG A 122 11.56 3.07 -8.50
CA ARG A 122 12.14 1.72 -8.46
C ARG A 122 12.54 1.26 -7.05
N PRO A 123 13.24 2.06 -6.22
CA PRO A 123 13.55 1.68 -4.84
C PRO A 123 12.32 1.35 -3.99
N PHE A 124 11.25 2.12 -4.13
CA PHE A 124 10.02 1.90 -3.37
C PHE A 124 9.45 0.51 -3.69
N PHE A 125 9.19 0.24 -4.97
CA PHE A 125 8.53 -1.00 -5.34
C PHE A 125 9.39 -2.26 -5.10
N PHE A 126 10.66 -2.25 -5.49
CA PHE A 126 11.46 -3.49 -5.50
C PHE A 126 12.30 -3.74 -4.25
N GLU A 127 12.44 -2.76 -3.35
CA GLU A 127 13.36 -2.85 -2.21
C GLU A 127 12.74 -2.46 -0.87
N ASP A 128 11.77 -1.53 -0.86
CA ASP A 128 11.15 -1.04 0.37
C ASP A 128 10.21 -2.10 0.96
N GLY A 129 10.31 -2.34 2.27
CA GLY A 129 9.57 -3.40 2.96
C GLY A 129 8.15 -2.99 3.31
N MET A 130 7.74 -1.75 3.05
CA MET A 130 6.41 -1.27 3.39
C MET A 130 5.39 -1.50 2.27
N VAL A 131 5.79 -2.06 1.12
CA VAL A 131 4.93 -2.10 -0.07
C VAL A 131 4.96 -3.45 -0.79
N GLY A 132 3.78 -4.01 -1.03
CA GLY A 132 3.51 -5.00 -2.08
C GLY A 132 2.89 -4.32 -3.30
N PHE A 133 3.09 -4.87 -4.49
CA PHE A 133 2.52 -4.32 -5.72
C PHE A 133 2.33 -5.38 -6.79
N GLY A 134 1.35 -5.16 -7.64
CA GLY A 134 1.02 -6.11 -8.68
C GLY A 134 0.07 -5.56 -9.73
N ALA A 135 -0.42 -6.49 -10.54
CA ALA A 135 -1.40 -6.22 -11.57
C ALA A 135 -2.23 -7.46 -11.87
N VAL A 136 -3.48 -7.22 -12.23
CA VAL A 136 -4.44 -8.24 -12.66
C VAL A 136 -4.93 -7.93 -14.07
N SER A 137 -5.22 -8.98 -14.81
CA SER A 137 -5.99 -8.98 -16.05
C SER A 137 -7.12 -9.99 -15.88
N GLU A 138 -8.33 -9.63 -16.30
CA GLU A 138 -9.49 -10.52 -16.26
C GLU A 138 -9.55 -11.44 -17.50
N GLU A 139 -9.18 -10.93 -18.67
CA GLU A 139 -9.24 -11.67 -19.94
C GLU A 139 -7.96 -11.50 -20.78
N PRO A 140 -7.07 -12.51 -20.84
CA PRO A 140 -7.10 -13.74 -20.03
C PRO A 140 -6.88 -13.42 -18.55
N PHE A 141 -7.31 -14.34 -17.67
CA PHE A 141 -7.01 -14.24 -16.26
C PHE A 141 -5.49 -14.37 -16.02
N PHE A 142 -4.90 -13.31 -15.50
CA PHE A 142 -3.48 -13.24 -15.18
C PHE A 142 -3.28 -12.31 -13.99
N TYR A 143 -2.74 -12.83 -12.90
CA TYR A 143 -2.39 -12.10 -11.68
C TYR A 143 -0.88 -12.18 -11.47
N ILE A 144 -0.23 -11.05 -11.20
CA ILE A 144 1.17 -11.00 -10.76
C ILE A 144 1.24 -10.04 -9.58
N PHE A 145 1.79 -10.50 -8.48
CA PHE A 145 1.96 -9.69 -7.28
C PHE A 145 3.31 -9.97 -6.65
N VAL A 146 4.00 -8.91 -6.26
CA VAL A 146 5.22 -8.96 -5.45
C VAL A 146 4.84 -8.39 -4.11
N ASP A 147 4.81 -9.23 -3.07
CA ASP A 147 4.40 -8.81 -1.73
C ASP A 147 5.44 -7.92 -1.03
N GLU A 148 5.15 -7.53 0.20
CA GLU A 148 6.05 -6.76 1.07
C GLU A 148 7.35 -7.50 1.41
N HIS A 149 7.35 -8.85 1.38
CA HIS A 149 8.53 -9.73 1.53
C HIS A 149 9.34 -9.87 0.24
N LYS A 150 8.82 -9.34 -0.86
CA LYS A 150 9.31 -9.45 -2.25
C LYS A 150 9.27 -10.87 -2.80
N ILE A 151 8.34 -11.70 -2.32
CA ILE A 151 7.97 -12.97 -2.94
C ILE A 151 6.99 -12.67 -4.06
N THR A 152 7.16 -13.37 -5.19
CA THR A 152 6.34 -13.15 -6.37
C THR A 152 5.29 -14.24 -6.48
N THR A 153 4.01 -13.88 -6.34
CA THR A 153 2.87 -14.75 -6.62
C THR A 153 2.38 -14.50 -8.05
N VAL A 154 2.17 -15.57 -8.80
CA VAL A 154 1.60 -15.55 -10.14
C VAL A 154 0.40 -16.47 -10.17
N ARG A 155 -0.78 -15.95 -10.56
CA ARG A 155 -1.96 -16.78 -10.82
C ARG A 155 -2.31 -16.70 -12.29
N VAL A 156 -2.52 -17.82 -12.94
CA VAL A 156 -2.83 -17.88 -14.38
C VAL A 156 -3.76 -19.03 -14.71
N GLU A 157 -4.55 -18.87 -15.77
CA GLU A 157 -5.33 -19.97 -16.33
C GLU A 157 -4.43 -21.17 -16.74
N PRO A 158 -4.95 -22.41 -16.76
CA PRO A 158 -4.21 -23.62 -17.12
C PRO A 158 -3.43 -23.53 -18.43
N GLU A 159 -3.93 -22.79 -19.41
CA GLU A 159 -3.29 -22.61 -20.71
C GLU A 159 -1.94 -21.87 -20.64
N TYR A 160 -1.73 -21.04 -19.62
CA TYR A 160 -0.52 -20.25 -19.42
C TYR A 160 0.52 -20.94 -18.54
N ARG A 161 0.16 -22.02 -17.82
CA ARG A 161 1.05 -22.75 -16.92
C ARG A 161 2.41 -23.07 -17.56
N ALA A 162 2.40 -23.77 -18.70
CA ALA A 162 3.62 -24.19 -19.38
C ALA A 162 4.45 -23.01 -19.93
N ARG A 163 3.86 -21.81 -20.05
CA ARG A 163 4.60 -20.60 -20.42
C ARG A 163 5.29 -19.98 -19.21
N VAL A 164 4.64 -19.96 -18.05
CA VAL A 164 5.24 -19.53 -16.78
C VAL A 164 6.39 -20.45 -16.39
N GLU A 165 6.19 -21.78 -16.42
CA GLU A 165 7.25 -22.76 -16.09
C GLU A 165 8.50 -22.59 -16.98
N ARG A 166 8.32 -22.39 -18.29
CA ARG A 166 9.44 -22.13 -19.21
C ARG A 166 10.19 -20.83 -18.89
N LEU A 167 9.48 -19.80 -18.44
CA LEU A 167 10.12 -18.56 -18.00
C LEU A 167 10.94 -18.80 -16.73
N LEU A 168 10.39 -19.52 -15.75
CA LEU A 168 11.08 -19.85 -14.50
C LEU A 168 12.31 -20.73 -14.76
N GLU A 169 12.22 -21.70 -15.67
CA GLU A 169 13.35 -22.50 -16.15
C GLU A 169 14.44 -21.63 -16.79
N ALA A 170 14.07 -20.64 -17.62
CA ALA A 170 15.02 -19.70 -18.22
C ALA A 170 15.71 -18.80 -17.19
N PHE A 171 15.09 -18.60 -16.03
CA PHE A 171 15.68 -17.95 -14.86
C PHE A 171 16.41 -18.96 -13.95
N GLU A 172 16.54 -20.23 -14.31
CA GLU A 172 17.17 -21.25 -13.46
C GLU A 172 16.52 -21.33 -12.06
N ILE A 173 15.20 -21.10 -12.00
CA ILE A 173 14.41 -21.19 -10.76
C ILE A 173 13.75 -22.58 -10.77
N PRO A 174 14.21 -23.54 -9.95
CA PRO A 174 13.65 -24.88 -9.92
C PRO A 174 12.33 -24.92 -9.16
N GLU A 175 11.46 -25.86 -9.54
CA GLU A 175 10.33 -26.25 -8.70
C GLU A 175 10.84 -26.99 -7.45
N ILE A 176 10.45 -26.53 -6.27
CA ILE A 176 10.83 -27.14 -4.99
C ILE A 176 9.63 -27.12 -4.04
N GLN A 177 9.60 -28.03 -3.07
CA GLN A 177 8.47 -28.14 -2.15
C GLN A 177 8.35 -26.97 -1.18
N GLU A 178 9.48 -26.39 -0.78
CA GLU A 178 9.51 -25.36 0.25
C GLU A 178 10.53 -24.27 -0.14
N PRO A 179 10.17 -23.35 -1.04
CA PRO A 179 10.89 -22.09 -1.18
C PRO A 179 10.95 -21.35 0.17
N ALA A 180 11.96 -20.52 0.38
CA ALA A 180 12.11 -19.81 1.64
C ALA A 180 12.73 -18.43 1.41
N GLY A 181 11.92 -17.39 1.63
CA GLY A 181 12.27 -15.98 1.50
C GLY A 181 12.50 -15.32 2.87
N ALA A 182 12.16 -14.02 2.96
CA ALA A 182 12.25 -13.27 4.21
C ALA A 182 11.16 -13.66 5.22
N ASP A 183 10.01 -14.08 4.71
CA ASP A 183 8.81 -14.57 5.40
C ASP A 183 9.01 -15.90 6.15
N ALA A 184 9.97 -16.72 5.72
CA ALA A 184 10.20 -18.05 6.29
C ALA A 184 10.82 -18.05 7.70
N ALA A 185 10.99 -16.88 8.32
CA ALA A 185 11.36 -16.69 9.72
C ALA A 185 10.82 -15.34 10.23
N ALA A 186 10.92 -15.10 11.54
CA ALA A 186 10.64 -13.77 12.07
C ALA A 186 11.51 -12.73 11.36
N HIS A 187 10.88 -11.62 10.95
CA HIS A 187 11.48 -10.58 10.12
C HIS A 187 10.99 -9.20 10.55
N GLU A 188 11.64 -8.16 10.02
CA GLU A 188 11.26 -6.77 10.24
C GLU A 188 10.99 -6.08 8.91
N HIS A 189 9.95 -5.25 8.88
CA HIS A 189 9.66 -4.31 7.81
C HIS A 189 10.20 -2.93 8.17
N ARG A 190 10.75 -2.25 7.17
CA ARG A 190 11.16 -0.84 7.29
C ARG A 190 11.05 -0.14 5.95
N SER A 191 10.75 1.15 6.00
CA SER A 191 11.01 2.03 4.86
C SER A 191 12.51 2.23 4.69
N ILE A 192 12.93 2.34 3.44
CA ILE A 192 14.34 2.54 3.06
C ILE A 192 14.58 3.90 2.40
N LEU A 193 13.53 4.70 2.24
CA LEU A 193 13.60 5.94 1.47
C LEU A 193 14.11 7.09 2.35
N ILE A 194 14.97 7.93 1.77
CA ILE A 194 15.36 9.18 2.42
C ILE A 194 14.18 10.14 2.39
N THR A 195 13.75 10.58 3.56
CA THR A 195 12.88 11.74 3.74
C THR A 195 13.72 12.88 4.31
N SER A 196 13.78 14.00 3.59
CA SER A 196 14.58 15.15 4.00
C SER A 196 13.87 16.45 3.63
N THR A 197 13.72 17.33 4.61
CA THR A 197 13.17 18.68 4.42
C THR A 197 14.02 19.54 3.48
N ASP A 198 15.32 19.27 3.38
CA ASP A 198 16.26 19.96 2.48
C ASP A 198 16.18 19.48 1.02
N ARG A 199 15.52 18.34 0.77
CA ARG A 199 15.38 17.71 -0.54
C ARG A 199 13.91 17.37 -0.84
N PRO A 200 13.05 18.39 -1.05
CA PRO A 200 11.63 18.19 -1.31
C PRO A 200 11.34 17.49 -2.65
N ASP A 201 12.36 17.30 -3.50
CA ASP A 201 12.26 16.45 -4.69
C ASP A 201 12.31 14.95 -4.37
N LEU A 202 12.79 14.58 -3.18
CA LEU A 202 12.75 13.23 -2.63
C LEU A 202 11.47 13.05 -1.83
N ILE A 203 10.58 12.20 -2.34
CA ILE A 203 9.27 11.97 -1.75
C ILE A 203 9.21 10.66 -0.96
N SER A 204 8.37 10.62 0.06
CA SER A 204 8.14 9.46 0.93
C SER A 204 7.32 8.35 0.24
N GLY A 205 7.22 7.19 0.90
CA GLY A 205 6.32 6.11 0.46
C GLY A 205 4.85 6.56 0.39
N ASP A 206 4.39 7.31 1.40
CA ASP A 206 3.02 7.83 1.46
C ASP A 206 2.72 8.78 0.28
N GLU A 207 3.66 9.67 -0.07
CA GLU A 207 3.54 10.58 -1.21
C GLU A 207 3.59 9.85 -2.56
N ILE A 208 4.36 8.75 -2.65
CA ILE A 208 4.35 7.88 -3.84
C ILE A 208 3.00 7.20 -3.96
N LEU A 209 2.48 6.62 -2.87
CA LEU A 209 1.17 5.98 -2.83
C LEU A 209 0.06 6.94 -3.23
N GLU A 210 0.05 8.17 -2.69
CA GLU A 210 -0.90 9.23 -3.09
C GLU A 210 -0.88 9.44 -4.62
N ARG A 211 0.31 9.58 -5.21
CA ARG A 211 0.45 9.73 -6.67
C ARG A 211 -0.01 8.50 -7.44
N MET A 212 0.16 7.31 -6.88
CA MET A 212 -0.34 6.08 -7.49
C MET A 212 -1.87 6.04 -7.42
N ARG A 213 -2.48 6.44 -6.30
CA ARG A 213 -3.94 6.59 -6.19
C ARG A 213 -4.49 7.47 -7.31
N ASP A 214 -3.85 8.61 -7.60
CA ASP A 214 -4.27 9.47 -8.71
C ASP A 214 -4.00 8.86 -10.10
N SER A 215 -2.76 8.44 -10.35
CA SER A 215 -2.31 8.07 -11.70
C SER A 215 -2.80 6.70 -12.16
N TRP A 216 -2.94 5.78 -11.21
CA TRP A 216 -3.45 4.41 -11.38
C TRP A 216 -4.92 4.26 -11.00
N ARG A 217 -5.56 5.29 -10.43
CA ARG A 217 -6.97 5.29 -10.00
C ARG A 217 -7.23 4.26 -8.90
N LEU A 218 -6.31 4.18 -7.94
CA LEU A 218 -6.43 3.22 -6.85
C LEU A 218 -7.40 3.72 -5.78
N VAL A 219 -8.20 2.79 -5.28
CA VAL A 219 -9.12 2.97 -4.17
C VAL A 219 -8.73 1.97 -3.09
N LEU A 220 -8.86 2.36 -1.81
CA LEU A 220 -8.67 1.46 -0.69
C LEU A 220 -9.76 0.39 -0.74
N ASN A 221 -9.37 -0.87 -0.91
CA ASN A 221 -10.26 -2.02 -1.08
C ASN A 221 -10.63 -2.62 0.27
N VAL A 222 -11.36 -1.84 1.08
CA VAL A 222 -11.94 -2.27 2.37
C VAL A 222 -13.41 -1.87 2.41
N ASP A 223 -14.20 -2.54 3.24
CA ASP A 223 -15.59 -2.12 3.49
C ASP A 223 -15.58 -0.81 4.32
N PRO A 224 -16.04 0.32 3.76
CA PRO A 224 -15.97 1.60 4.44
C PRO A 224 -17.06 1.77 5.51
N ASP A 225 -18.06 0.88 5.55
CA ASP A 225 -19.21 0.93 6.45
C ASP A 225 -19.03 0.06 7.70
N THR A 226 -18.00 -0.78 7.74
CA THR A 226 -17.63 -1.56 8.92
C THR A 226 -16.42 -0.96 9.62
N ASN A 227 -16.31 -1.23 10.92
CA ASN A 227 -15.13 -0.87 11.71
C ASN A 227 -14.74 -2.00 12.63
N VAL A 228 -13.90 -2.87 12.08
CA VAL A 228 -13.39 -4.07 12.73
C VAL A 228 -11.86 -4.08 12.72
N ASP A 229 -11.24 -4.80 13.64
CA ASP A 229 -9.82 -5.13 13.55
C ASP A 229 -9.55 -6.29 12.57
N ASP A 230 -8.28 -6.67 12.43
CA ASP A 230 -7.83 -7.78 11.60
C ASP A 230 -8.43 -9.16 12.00
N GLU A 231 -8.98 -9.29 13.22
CA GLU A 231 -9.70 -10.48 13.69
C GLU A 231 -11.23 -10.36 13.51
N ALA A 232 -11.67 -9.39 12.70
CA ALA A 232 -13.07 -9.04 12.45
C ALA A 232 -13.86 -8.66 13.72
N GLN A 233 -13.19 -8.24 14.79
CA GLN A 233 -13.86 -7.80 16.01
C GLN A 233 -14.31 -6.34 15.89
N PRO A 234 -15.58 -6.01 16.21
CA PRO A 234 -16.06 -4.64 16.16
C PRO A 234 -15.32 -3.71 17.13
N LEU A 235 -14.84 -2.57 16.62
CA LEU A 235 -14.11 -1.57 17.39
C LEU A 235 -15.01 -0.47 17.96
N GLY A 236 -16.18 -0.23 17.35
CA GLY A 236 -17.06 0.88 17.70
C GLY A 236 -16.50 2.22 17.25
N ILE A 237 -16.71 3.28 18.05
CA ILE A 237 -16.13 4.60 17.77
C ILE A 237 -14.65 4.59 18.12
N THR A 238 -13.81 5.01 17.16
CA THR A 238 -12.36 5.09 17.31
C THR A 238 -11.87 6.49 16.92
N PRO A 239 -10.71 6.95 17.43
CA PRO A 239 -10.08 8.15 16.92
C PRO A 239 -9.41 7.87 15.57
N TRP A 240 -9.52 8.83 14.65
CA TRP A 240 -8.97 8.78 13.30
C TRP A 240 -8.04 9.96 13.07
N GLN A 241 -6.96 9.70 12.36
CA GLN A 241 -6.07 10.69 11.79
C GLN A 241 -6.28 10.71 10.28
N CYS A 242 -6.84 11.81 9.78
CA CYS A 242 -7.14 11.99 8.37
C CYS A 242 -6.25 13.06 7.75
N LEU A 243 -5.74 12.79 6.55
CA LEU A 243 -5.08 13.77 5.70
C LEU A 243 -5.96 14.02 4.49
N ALA A 244 -6.35 15.27 4.27
CA ALA A 244 -7.10 15.68 3.09
C ALA A 244 -6.27 16.64 2.25
N ARG A 245 -6.25 16.41 0.93
CA ARG A 245 -5.72 17.33 -0.07
C ARG A 245 -6.88 18.15 -0.62
N PHE A 246 -6.68 19.44 -0.77
CA PHE A 246 -7.70 20.32 -1.35
C PHE A 246 -7.08 21.41 -2.22
N SER A 247 -7.88 21.94 -3.14
CA SER A 247 -7.50 23.09 -3.98
C SER A 247 -8.72 23.95 -4.30
N THR A 248 -8.48 25.21 -4.66
CA THR A 248 -9.53 26.13 -5.14
C THR A 248 -9.18 26.70 -6.50
N ASP A 249 -10.16 27.28 -7.18
CA ASP A 249 -9.90 28.09 -8.39
C ASP A 249 -8.96 29.29 -8.15
N GLN A 250 -8.94 29.86 -6.94
CA GLN A 250 -8.03 30.94 -6.55
C GLN A 250 -6.68 30.44 -6.01
N ILE A 251 -6.66 29.24 -5.45
CA ILE A 251 -5.48 28.55 -4.91
C ILE A 251 -5.34 27.24 -5.68
N PRO A 252 -4.81 27.30 -6.93
CA PRO A 252 -4.71 26.12 -7.79
C PRO A 252 -3.58 25.17 -7.36
N HIS A 253 -2.80 25.54 -6.34
CA HIS A 253 -1.80 24.66 -5.75
C HIS A 253 -2.45 23.82 -4.66
N GLU A 254 -2.14 22.53 -4.64
CA GLU A 254 -2.63 21.59 -3.64
C GLU A 254 -2.23 22.06 -2.23
N GLN A 255 -3.20 22.10 -1.31
CA GLN A 255 -2.99 22.31 0.11
C GLN A 255 -3.42 21.06 0.88
N TYR A 256 -2.88 20.90 2.09
CA TYR A 256 -3.19 19.75 2.91
C TYR A 256 -3.83 20.18 4.23
N ALA A 257 -4.85 19.45 4.64
CA ALA A 257 -5.50 19.58 5.94
C ALA A 257 -5.33 18.29 6.72
N HIS A 258 -4.80 18.42 7.93
CA HIS A 258 -4.73 17.37 8.92
C HIS A 258 -5.93 17.49 9.86
N VAL A 259 -6.72 16.42 9.94
CA VAL A 259 -7.94 16.37 10.75
C VAL A 259 -7.85 15.19 11.70
N VAL A 260 -7.97 15.47 12.99
CA VAL A 260 -8.13 14.43 14.01
C VAL A 260 -9.56 14.46 14.47
N LEU A 261 -10.23 13.31 14.42
CA LEU A 261 -11.66 13.18 14.72
C LEU A 261 -11.94 11.81 15.34
N THR A 262 -13.18 11.60 15.76
CA THR A 262 -13.71 10.30 16.15
C THR A 262 -14.86 9.93 15.23
N ALA A 263 -14.91 8.68 14.80
CA ALA A 263 -15.94 8.15 13.91
C ALA A 263 -16.12 6.65 14.15
N ASP A 264 -17.31 6.15 13.83
CA ASP A 264 -17.68 4.74 13.97
C ASP A 264 -17.25 3.87 12.79
N CYS A 265 -16.93 4.47 11.63
CA CYS A 265 -16.47 3.80 10.41
C CYS A 265 -15.65 4.73 9.51
N LEU A 266 -14.99 4.15 8.50
CA LEU A 266 -14.16 4.89 7.55
C LEU A 266 -14.98 5.91 6.76
N ARG A 267 -16.15 5.51 6.23
CA ARG A 267 -17.04 6.42 5.47
C ARG A 267 -17.34 7.66 6.29
N ARG A 268 -17.66 7.48 7.57
CA ARG A 268 -18.00 8.58 8.46
C ARG A 268 -16.79 9.47 8.76
N ALA A 269 -15.60 8.89 8.93
CA ALA A 269 -14.36 9.64 9.10
C ALA A 269 -14.05 10.52 7.87
N GLU A 270 -14.23 9.98 6.67
CA GLU A 270 -14.02 10.71 5.41
C GLU A 270 -15.03 11.85 5.25
N GLU A 271 -16.32 11.58 5.46
CA GLU A 271 -17.38 12.59 5.42
C GLU A 271 -17.12 13.74 6.40
N LEU A 272 -16.82 13.42 7.66
CA LEU A 272 -16.52 14.42 8.69
C LEU A 272 -15.28 15.25 8.34
N THR A 273 -14.27 14.61 7.73
CA THR A 273 -13.06 15.28 7.26
C THR A 273 -13.38 16.27 6.14
N GLN A 274 -14.09 15.84 5.10
CA GLN A 274 -14.49 16.69 3.98
C GLN A 274 -15.34 17.88 4.47
N ASP A 275 -16.35 17.62 5.29
CA ASP A 275 -17.20 18.63 5.91
C ASP A 275 -16.39 19.67 6.71
N THR A 276 -15.39 19.19 7.46
CA THR A 276 -14.54 20.05 8.28
C THR A 276 -13.65 20.94 7.41
N VAL A 277 -13.05 20.37 6.37
CA VAL A 277 -12.19 21.08 5.42
C VAL A 277 -13.01 22.16 4.71
N ILE A 278 -14.18 21.83 4.18
CA ILE A 278 -15.10 22.79 3.53
C ILE A 278 -15.46 23.95 4.47
N LYS A 279 -15.82 23.63 5.72
CA LYS A 279 -16.29 24.65 6.69
C LYS A 279 -15.15 25.51 7.25
N ARG A 280 -13.94 24.96 7.43
CA ARG A 280 -12.86 25.59 8.21
C ARG A 280 -11.68 26.09 7.39
N ALA A 281 -11.41 25.49 6.22
CA ALA A 281 -10.38 26.02 5.32
C ALA A 281 -10.79 27.39 4.75
N ASN A 282 -12.09 27.71 4.78
CA ASN A 282 -12.68 28.95 4.28
C ASN A 282 -12.10 29.34 2.90
N PRO A 283 -12.24 28.44 1.91
CA PRO A 283 -11.66 28.66 0.59
C PRO A 283 -12.27 29.89 -0.07
N ASP A 284 -11.45 30.83 -0.50
CA ASP A 284 -11.86 31.83 -1.48
C ASP A 284 -11.97 31.13 -2.85
N GLY A 285 -13.17 31.13 -3.45
CA GLY A 285 -13.40 30.46 -4.73
C GLY A 285 -14.82 29.98 -5.01
N ASP A 286 -15.16 29.79 -6.30
CA ASP A 286 -16.44 29.17 -6.71
C ASP A 286 -16.31 27.64 -6.85
N TRP A 287 -15.08 27.13 -6.96
CA TRP A 287 -14.76 25.70 -7.09
C TRP A 287 -13.82 25.27 -5.97
N PHE A 288 -14.18 24.17 -5.30
CA PHE A 288 -13.42 23.60 -4.20
C PHE A 288 -13.39 22.08 -4.31
N ASP A 289 -12.20 21.54 -4.53
CA ASP A 289 -11.97 20.10 -4.60
C ASP A 289 -11.32 19.63 -3.29
N VAL A 290 -11.88 18.57 -2.70
CA VAL A 290 -11.37 17.96 -1.46
C VAL A 290 -11.32 16.47 -1.65
N MET A 291 -10.15 15.89 -1.43
CA MET A 291 -9.92 14.46 -1.48
C MET A 291 -9.26 14.00 -0.19
N VAL A 292 -9.82 12.95 0.43
CA VAL A 292 -9.19 12.32 1.59
C VAL A 292 -8.08 11.38 1.09
N ILE A 293 -6.85 11.73 1.42
CA ILE A 293 -5.63 11.03 1.01
C ILE A 293 -5.31 9.86 1.94
N SER A 294 -5.61 9.99 3.22
CA SER A 294 -5.54 8.88 4.17
C SER A 294 -6.49 9.12 5.32
N ALA A 295 -6.96 8.03 5.92
CA ALA A 295 -7.79 8.01 7.11
C ALA A 295 -7.42 6.77 7.92
N ASN A 296 -6.54 6.97 8.90
CA ASN A 296 -5.96 5.88 9.69
C ASN A 296 -6.54 5.92 11.09
N ARG A 297 -6.98 4.76 11.60
CA ARG A 297 -7.40 4.62 12.99
C ARG A 297 -6.20 4.73 13.90
N MET A 298 -6.42 5.31 15.07
CA MET A 298 -5.45 5.41 16.15
C MET A 298 -5.96 4.66 17.37
N THR A 299 -5.05 4.20 18.20
CA THR A 299 -5.37 3.86 19.58
C THR A 299 -5.69 5.13 20.38
N ASN A 300 -6.40 4.95 21.50
CA ASN A 300 -6.68 6.07 22.41
C ASN A 300 -5.40 6.73 22.93
N ASP A 301 -4.34 5.95 23.17
CA ASP A 301 -3.06 6.48 23.65
C ASP A 301 -2.36 7.33 22.57
N GLN A 302 -2.31 6.85 21.32
CA GLN A 302 -1.79 7.62 20.19
C GLN A 302 -2.56 8.94 19.99
N ALA A 303 -3.90 8.89 20.06
CA ALA A 303 -4.72 10.09 19.95
C ALA A 303 -4.45 11.08 21.10
N ASN A 304 -4.32 10.58 22.33
CA ASN A 304 -3.98 11.40 23.49
C ASN A 304 -2.60 12.06 23.34
N ASP A 305 -1.58 11.32 22.92
CA ASP A 305 -0.23 11.84 22.71
C ASP A 305 -0.23 12.94 21.64
N LEU A 306 -0.86 12.68 20.49
CA LEU A 306 -0.97 13.63 19.37
C LEU A 306 -1.68 14.95 19.76
N LEU A 307 -2.65 14.86 20.66
CA LEU A 307 -3.47 15.99 21.09
C LEU A 307 -2.89 16.72 22.31
N THR A 308 -2.04 16.08 23.11
CA THR A 308 -1.40 16.68 24.29
C THR A 308 0.00 17.22 24.05
N ASN A 309 0.67 16.82 22.96
CA ASN A 309 2.03 17.26 22.59
C ASN A 309 2.20 18.75 22.23
N THR A 310 1.18 19.59 22.40
CA THR A 310 1.36 21.05 22.36
C THR A 310 1.46 21.63 23.77
N LEU A 311 2.49 22.44 24.05
CA LEU A 311 2.76 23.09 25.35
C LEU A 311 1.59 23.93 25.95
N LYS A 312 0.43 24.01 25.26
CA LYS A 312 -0.77 24.75 25.63
C LYS A 312 -2.08 23.94 25.54
N SER A 313 -2.06 22.64 25.18
CA SER A 313 -3.29 21.86 25.05
C SER A 313 -3.91 21.51 26.40
N LYS A 314 -5.22 21.76 26.53
CA LYS A 314 -6.00 21.21 27.64
C LYS A 314 -6.19 19.70 27.42
N PRO A 315 -6.21 18.88 28.48
CA PRO A 315 -6.55 17.47 28.34
C PRO A 315 -7.92 17.32 27.70
N ILE A 316 -8.05 16.34 26.81
CA ILE A 316 -9.30 16.01 26.13
C ILE A 316 -10.31 15.53 27.19
N PRO A 317 -11.59 15.95 27.13
CA PRO A 317 -12.63 15.36 27.94
C PRO A 317 -12.71 13.85 27.67
N LYS A 318 -12.76 13.01 28.70
CA LYS A 318 -12.84 11.54 28.53
C LYS A 318 -13.96 11.10 27.58
N ASN A 319 -15.08 11.82 27.61
CA ASN A 319 -16.26 11.53 26.79
C ASN A 319 -16.12 12.01 25.34
N ALA A 320 -15.10 12.79 24.99
CA ALA A 320 -14.93 13.27 23.61
C ALA A 320 -14.48 12.16 22.65
N LEU A 321 -14.07 11.00 23.18
CA LEU A 321 -13.78 9.78 22.41
C LEU A 321 -14.99 8.85 22.29
N GLU A 322 -16.11 9.16 22.95
CA GLU A 322 -17.31 8.32 22.99
C GLU A 322 -18.39 8.77 21.99
N GLU A 323 -18.18 9.91 21.33
CA GLU A 323 -19.10 10.49 20.34
C GLU A 323 -18.33 10.86 19.06
N GLU A 324 -19.02 10.90 17.93
CA GLU A 324 -18.43 11.36 16.67
C GLU A 324 -18.18 12.87 16.72
N THR A 325 -16.91 13.29 16.65
CA THR A 325 -16.58 14.70 16.72
C THR A 325 -15.19 15.02 16.15
N VAL A 326 -15.00 16.27 15.76
CA VAL A 326 -13.70 16.77 15.30
C VAL A 326 -12.91 17.27 16.50
N LEU A 327 -11.78 16.62 16.75
CA LEU A 327 -10.90 16.91 17.88
C LEU A 327 -9.86 17.98 17.55
N LYS A 328 -9.28 17.95 16.34
CA LYS A 328 -8.25 18.89 15.89
C LYS A 328 -8.32 19.09 14.38
N PHE A 329 -7.99 20.29 13.94
CA PHE A 329 -7.90 20.66 12.53
C PHE A 329 -6.70 21.59 12.33
N ARG A 330 -5.85 21.30 11.35
CA ARG A 330 -4.71 22.13 10.97
C ARG A 330 -4.55 22.10 9.45
N VAL A 331 -4.38 23.26 8.84
CA VAL A 331 -3.96 23.37 7.44
C VAL A 331 -2.44 23.54 7.39
N SER A 332 -1.80 22.87 6.44
CA SER A 332 -0.38 23.00 6.11
C SER A 332 -0.22 23.42 4.66
N ASP A 333 0.70 24.35 4.41
CA ASP A 333 1.12 24.71 3.06
C ASP A 333 1.97 23.59 2.43
N PRO A 334 1.97 23.45 1.09
CA PRO A 334 2.51 22.29 0.37
C PRO A 334 4.04 22.04 0.46
N VAL A 335 4.80 22.64 1.39
CA VAL A 335 6.27 22.46 1.47
C VAL A 335 6.80 22.40 2.92
N SER A 336 6.00 22.02 3.90
CA SER A 336 6.56 21.67 5.21
C SER A 336 5.98 20.35 5.67
N GLY A 337 6.70 19.26 5.37
CA GLY A 337 6.60 18.03 6.14
C GLY A 337 6.61 18.42 7.63
N SER A 338 5.52 18.09 8.31
CA SER A 338 5.20 18.62 9.62
C SER A 338 6.18 18.14 10.70
N ASP A 339 6.52 19.06 11.59
CA ASP A 339 7.04 18.85 12.95
C ASP A 339 6.28 17.79 13.75
#